data_AF-A0A059NWD1-F1
#
_entry.id   AF-A0A059NWD1-F1
#
_cell.length_a   1.000
_cell.length_b   1.000
_cell.length_c   1.000
_cell.angle_alpha   90.00
_cell.angle_beta   90.00
_cell.angle_gamma   90.00
#
_symmetry.space_group_name_H-M   'P 1'
#
loop_
_entity.id
_entity.type
_entity.pdbx_description
1 polymer ?
#
loop_
_entity_poly.entity_id
_entity_poly.type
_entity_poly.pdbx_seq_one_letter_code
_entity_poly.pdbx_strand_id
1 'polypeptide(L)'
;MNFMQAVKLLDEGHALERHTWKNSGYIVKDAKGKIIFFDHNEPTFYSLTTSDALAEDWEQVNKDQWTIVSVSHDRELMRGKLFVSYHICTANSGRHINNHLVDKDELSQWSRYVHLDLANSARYLNKQDVATIQNTIGA
;
A
#
# COMPACT_ATOMS: atom_id res chain seq x y z
N MET A 1 -10.41 -21.21 2.93
CA MET A 1 -9.47 -21.94 3.81
C MET A 1 -9.67 -21.45 5.25
N ASN A 2 -9.26 -22.22 6.26
CA ASN A 2 -9.44 -21.78 7.66
C ASN A 2 -8.35 -20.82 8.13
N PHE A 3 -8.59 -20.14 9.25
CA PHE A 3 -7.65 -19.13 9.75
C PHE A 3 -6.26 -19.69 10.11
N MET A 4 -6.16 -20.94 10.58
CA MET A 4 -4.85 -21.55 10.88
C MET A 4 -4.00 -21.74 9.63
N GLN A 5 -4.62 -22.14 8.52
CA GLN A 5 -3.97 -22.21 7.22
C GLN A 5 -3.59 -20.81 6.69
N ALA A 6 -4.50 -19.84 6.89
CA ALA A 6 -4.25 -18.44 6.56
C ALA A 6 -3.01 -17.89 7.29
N VAL A 7 -2.87 -18.12 8.60
CA VAL A 7 -1.70 -17.66 9.37
C VAL A 7 -0.39 -18.19 8.80
N LYS A 8 -0.35 -19.47 8.39
CA LYS A 8 0.84 -20.04 7.76
C LYS A 8 1.20 -19.32 6.46
N LEU A 9 0.22 -19.03 5.62
CA LEU A 9 0.46 -18.28 4.37
C LEU A 9 0.88 -16.83 4.64
N LEU A 10 0.34 -16.20 5.69
CA LEU A 10 0.78 -14.87 6.11
C LEU A 10 2.24 -14.87 6.59
N ASP A 11 2.65 -15.91 7.32
CA ASP A 11 4.05 -16.11 7.74
C ASP A 11 5.00 -16.31 6.55
N GLU A 12 4.49 -16.91 5.47
CA GLU A 12 5.20 -17.08 4.19
C GLU A 12 5.17 -15.81 3.31
N GLY A 13 4.49 -14.74 3.75
CA GLY A 13 4.45 -13.43 3.09
C GLY A 13 3.33 -13.24 2.07
N HIS A 14 2.38 -14.17 1.98
CA HIS A 14 1.22 -14.08 1.10
C HIS A 14 0.20 -13.03 1.60
N ALA A 15 -0.62 -12.53 0.67
CA ALA A 15 -1.78 -11.70 1.01
C ALA A 15 -3.05 -12.54 1.01
N LEU A 16 -3.92 -12.28 1.97
CA LEU A 16 -5.15 -13.02 2.15
C LEU A 16 -6.35 -12.09 2.27
N GLU A 17 -7.47 -12.50 1.71
CA GLU A 17 -8.75 -11.83 1.89
C GLU A 17 -9.79 -12.82 2.42
N ARG A 18 -10.93 -12.30 2.86
CA ARG A 18 -12.11 -13.12 3.15
C ARG A 18 -13.13 -12.94 2.03
N HIS A 19 -13.69 -14.05 1.57
CA HIS A 19 -14.77 -14.02 0.56
C HIS A 19 -15.97 -13.17 1.01
N THR A 20 -16.20 -13.10 2.32
CA THR A 20 -17.30 -12.33 2.93
C THR A 20 -17.01 -10.85 3.15
N TRP A 21 -15.79 -10.36 2.89
CA TRP A 21 -15.51 -8.93 2.99
C TRP A 21 -16.27 -8.15 1.91
N LYS A 22 -16.89 -7.05 2.32
CA LYS A 22 -17.63 -6.16 1.40
C LYS A 22 -16.72 -5.31 0.51
N ASN A 23 -15.46 -5.17 0.91
CA ASN A 23 -14.46 -4.36 0.23
C ASN A 23 -13.34 -5.28 -0.27
N SER A 24 -12.72 -4.95 -1.40
CA SER A 24 -11.63 -5.71 -2.03
C SER A 24 -10.29 -5.57 -1.30
N GLY A 25 -10.29 -5.59 0.03
CA GLY A 25 -9.08 -5.47 0.84
C GLY A 25 -8.39 -6.81 1.08
N TYR A 26 -7.13 -6.77 1.50
CA TYR A 26 -6.38 -7.95 1.91
C TYR A 26 -5.58 -7.68 3.18
N ILE A 27 -5.27 -8.74 3.94
CA ILE A 27 -4.30 -8.71 5.02
C ILE A 27 -2.96 -9.27 4.60
N VAL A 28 -1.90 -8.72 5.19
CA VAL A 28 -0.51 -9.18 5.04
C VAL A 28 0.18 -9.10 6.39
N LYS A 29 1.22 -9.93 6.58
CA LYS A 29 2.10 -9.82 7.73
C LYS A 29 3.32 -8.98 7.37
N ASP A 30 3.60 -7.95 8.16
CA ASP A 30 4.79 -7.11 7.99
C ASP A 30 6.06 -7.81 8.51
N ALA A 31 7.23 -7.22 8.22
CA ALA A 31 8.52 -7.77 8.66
C ALA A 31 8.70 -7.86 10.18
N LYS A 32 7.86 -7.15 10.96
CA LYS A 32 7.85 -7.19 12.43
C LYS A 32 6.82 -8.18 12.98
N GLY A 33 6.13 -8.90 12.10
CA GLY A 33 5.13 -9.90 12.43
C GLY A 33 3.74 -9.33 12.75
N LYS A 34 3.48 -8.04 12.48
CA LYS A 34 2.14 -7.46 12.63
C LYS A 34 1.29 -7.75 11.41
N ILE A 35 0.02 -8.07 11.64
CA ILE A 35 -0.95 -8.22 10.56
C ILE A 35 -1.54 -6.84 10.25
N ILE A 36 -1.47 -6.45 8.98
CA ILE A 36 -1.94 -5.18 8.46
C ILE A 36 -3.04 -5.47 7.47
N PHE A 37 -4.15 -4.76 7.59
CA PHE A 37 -5.24 -4.74 6.61
C PHE A 37 -5.01 -3.59 5.64
N PHE A 38 -5.13 -3.87 4.36
CA PHE A 38 -4.95 -2.90 3.30
C PHE A 38 -6.18 -2.93 2.40
N ASP A 39 -6.91 -1.83 2.36
CA ASP A 39 -8.20 -1.70 1.69
C ASP A 39 -8.16 -0.77 0.47
N HIS A 40 -6.99 -0.65 -0.15
CA HIS A 40 -6.62 0.32 -1.19
C HIS A 40 -6.41 1.75 -0.70
N ASN A 41 -7.05 2.17 0.39
CA ASN A 41 -7.02 3.57 0.81
C ASN A 41 -6.03 3.83 1.93
N GLU A 42 -5.84 2.90 2.87
CA GLU A 42 -4.81 3.06 3.90
C GLU A 42 -4.45 1.71 4.53
N PRO A 43 -3.15 1.45 4.79
CA PRO A 43 -2.74 0.32 5.62
C PRO A 43 -3.08 0.58 7.08
N THR A 44 -3.99 -0.22 7.63
CA THR A 44 -4.41 -0.13 9.04
C THR A 44 -4.05 -1.39 9.80
N PHE A 45 -3.90 -1.28 11.13
CA PHE A 45 -3.67 -2.46 11.95
C PHE A 45 -4.87 -3.40 11.87
N TYR A 46 -4.63 -4.65 11.53
CA TYR A 46 -5.68 -5.66 11.52
C TYR A 46 -5.88 -6.22 12.92
N SER A 47 -7.04 -5.96 13.49
CA SER A 47 -7.44 -6.58 14.76
C SER A 47 -8.26 -7.84 14.47
N LEU A 48 -7.70 -8.99 14.83
CA LEU A 48 -8.37 -10.27 14.64
C LEU A 48 -9.60 -10.38 15.55
N THR A 49 -10.78 -10.57 14.96
CA THR A 49 -12.00 -10.85 15.73
C THR A 49 -12.21 -12.35 15.92
N THR A 50 -13.08 -12.74 16.85
CA THR A 50 -13.50 -14.15 17.01
C THR A 50 -14.14 -14.70 15.73
N SER A 51 -14.89 -13.86 15.00
CA SER A 51 -15.53 -14.27 13.74
C SER A 51 -14.51 -14.60 12.65
N ASP A 52 -13.39 -13.87 12.62
CA ASP A 52 -12.30 -14.07 11.66
C ASP A 52 -11.46 -15.31 12.02
N ALA A 53 -11.27 -15.57 13.30
CA ALA A 53 -10.54 -16.75 13.77
C ALA A 53 -11.29 -18.06 13.48
N LEU A 54 -12.63 -18.02 13.49
CA LEU A 54 -13.51 -19.17 13.19
C LEU A 54 -13.89 -19.26 11.71
N ALA A 55 -13.44 -18.32 10.90
CA ALA A 55 -13.77 -18.26 9.48
C ALA A 55 -13.06 -19.35 8.67
N GLU A 56 -13.78 -19.90 7.68
CA GLU A 56 -13.30 -20.91 6.74
C GLU A 56 -13.24 -20.41 5.29
N ASP A 57 -13.51 -19.12 5.10
CA ASP A 57 -13.60 -18.43 3.81
C ASP A 57 -12.38 -17.56 3.49
N TRP A 58 -11.21 -17.88 4.07
CA TRP A 58 -9.97 -17.20 3.73
C TRP A 58 -9.44 -17.66 2.38
N GLU A 59 -8.97 -16.72 1.56
CA GLU A 59 -8.45 -16.99 0.23
C GLU A 59 -7.16 -16.22 0.01
N GLN A 60 -6.23 -16.81 -0.73
CA GLN A 60 -5.02 -16.12 -1.14
C GLN A 60 -5.33 -15.22 -2.34
N VAL A 61 -4.91 -13.97 -2.25
CA VAL A 61 -5.10 -12.98 -3.29
C VAL A 61 -3.75 -12.41 -3.74
N ASN A 62 -3.68 -12.01 -5.01
CA ASN A 62 -2.54 -11.25 -5.49
C ASN A 62 -2.64 -9.83 -4.93
N LYS A 63 -1.57 -9.35 -4.31
CA LYS A 63 -1.49 -7.96 -3.86
C LYS A 63 -1.67 -7.06 -5.07
N ASP A 64 -2.56 -6.08 -4.95
CA ASP A 64 -2.59 -4.98 -5.88
C ASP A 64 -1.21 -4.33 -5.91
N GLN A 65 -0.63 -4.22 -7.10
CA GLN A 65 0.63 -3.53 -7.27
C GLN A 65 0.33 -2.06 -7.45
N TRP A 66 0.92 -1.19 -6.63
CA TRP A 66 0.75 0.25 -6.75
C TRP A 66 2.05 0.92 -7.20
N THR A 67 2.00 2.13 -7.75
CA THR A 67 3.19 2.86 -8.23
C THR A 67 3.13 4.34 -7.88
N ILE A 68 4.25 4.93 -7.46
CA ILE A 68 4.36 6.37 -7.26
C ILE A 68 4.52 7.06 -8.62
N VAL A 69 3.57 7.94 -8.97
CA VAL A 69 3.53 8.59 -10.29
C VAL A 69 3.96 10.05 -10.29
N SER A 70 3.80 10.79 -9.19
CA SER A 70 4.19 12.20 -9.14
C SER A 70 4.48 12.71 -7.74
N VAL A 71 5.34 13.74 -7.66
CA VAL A 71 5.62 14.54 -6.46
C VAL A 71 5.10 15.95 -6.69
N SER A 72 4.23 16.44 -5.81
CA SER A 72 3.73 17.81 -5.87
C SER A 72 4.29 18.65 -4.73
N HIS A 73 4.75 19.85 -5.08
CA HIS A 73 5.15 20.91 -4.15
C HIS A 73 4.11 22.05 -4.12
N ASP A 74 2.88 21.77 -4.58
CA ASP A 74 1.94 22.81 -4.95
C ASP A 74 1.50 23.67 -3.75
N ARG A 75 2.03 24.90 -3.75
CA ARG A 75 1.80 25.93 -2.73
C ARG A 75 0.40 26.53 -2.83
N GLU A 76 -0.25 26.48 -4.00
CA GLU A 76 -1.60 26.98 -4.26
C GLU A 76 -2.67 25.95 -3.85
N LEU A 77 -2.46 24.65 -4.13
CA LEU A 77 -3.35 23.57 -3.68
C LEU A 77 -3.35 23.40 -2.15
N MET A 78 -2.21 23.62 -1.49
CA MET A 78 -2.00 23.30 -0.06
C MET A 78 -2.06 24.51 0.90
N ARG A 79 -2.64 25.64 0.47
CA ARG A 79 -2.87 26.85 1.30
C ARG A 79 -1.62 27.37 2.04
N GLY A 80 -0.49 27.48 1.34
CA GLY A 80 0.68 28.22 1.84
C GLY A 80 1.62 27.47 2.78
N LYS A 81 1.43 26.16 2.99
CA LYS A 81 2.40 25.30 3.66
C LYS A 81 3.26 24.59 2.61
N LEU A 82 4.59 24.65 2.74
CA LEU A 82 5.52 23.87 1.92
C LEU A 82 5.31 22.39 2.24
N PHE A 83 4.53 21.69 1.43
CA PHE A 83 4.32 20.25 1.57
C PHE A 83 4.77 19.52 0.32
N VAL A 84 5.38 18.37 0.55
CA VAL A 84 5.71 17.38 -0.48
C VAL A 84 4.65 16.30 -0.36
N SER A 85 3.88 16.09 -1.42
CA SER A 85 2.88 15.02 -1.49
C SER A 85 3.17 14.10 -2.66
N TYR A 86 2.83 12.83 -2.51
CA TYR A 86 3.12 11.78 -3.49
C TYR A 86 1.81 11.21 -4.00
N HIS A 87 1.73 10.99 -5.32
CA HIS A 87 0.58 10.34 -5.91
C HIS A 87 0.90 8.88 -6.14
N ILE A 88 0.05 8.00 -5.63
CA ILE A 88 0.19 6.55 -5.77
C ILE A 88 -0.98 6.02 -6.61
N CYS A 89 -0.68 5.16 -7.58
CA CYS A 89 -1.68 4.56 -8.47
C CYS A 89 -1.70 3.04 -8.43
N THR A 90 -2.88 2.42 -8.40
CA THR A 90 -3.02 0.98 -8.64
C THR A 90 -2.61 0.63 -10.06
N ALA A 91 -1.88 -0.47 -10.23
CA ALA A 91 -1.63 -1.13 -11.50
C ALA A 91 -2.61 -2.30 -11.64
N ASN A 92 -3.66 -2.10 -12.44
CA ASN A 92 -4.59 -3.17 -12.79
C ASN A 92 -4.27 -3.72 -14.18
N SER A 93 -3.56 -4.85 -14.24
CA SER A 93 -3.14 -5.45 -15.52
C SER A 93 -2.41 -4.46 -16.43
N GLY A 94 -1.57 -3.60 -15.84
CA GLY A 94 -0.86 -2.51 -16.54
C GLY A 94 -1.66 -1.23 -16.79
N ARG A 95 -2.91 -1.13 -16.34
CA ARG A 95 -3.73 0.10 -16.40
C ARG A 95 -3.73 0.81 -15.05
N HIS A 96 -3.38 2.09 -15.04
CA HIS A 96 -3.48 2.95 -13.86
C HIS A 96 -4.91 3.47 -13.72
N ILE A 97 -5.62 3.13 -12.64
CA ILE A 97 -7.08 3.38 -12.54
C ILE A 97 -7.52 4.19 -11.31
N ASN A 98 -6.72 4.24 -10.24
CA ASN A 98 -7.01 5.03 -9.04
C ASN A 98 -5.77 5.81 -8.64
N ASN A 99 -5.93 7.04 -8.15
CA ASN A 99 -4.84 7.87 -7.65
C ASN A 99 -5.13 8.25 -6.20
N HIS A 100 -4.15 8.09 -5.33
CA HIS A 100 -4.22 8.53 -3.94
C HIS A 100 -3.08 9.51 -3.66
N LEU A 101 -3.39 10.63 -3.00
CA LEU A 101 -2.40 11.61 -2.57
C LEU A 101 -2.01 11.28 -1.14
N VAL A 102 -0.73 11.02 -0.92
CA VAL A 102 -0.17 10.75 0.42
C VAL A 102 0.76 11.86 0.85
N ASP A 103 0.70 12.19 2.13
CA ASP A 103 1.67 13.09 2.74
C ASP A 103 3.04 12.42 2.85
N LYS A 104 4.09 13.23 2.87
CA LYS A 104 5.48 12.75 2.97
C LYS A 104 5.73 11.84 4.16
N ASP A 105 5.15 12.17 5.30
CA ASP A 105 5.41 11.45 6.54
C ASP A 105 4.76 10.05 6.56
N GLU A 106 3.78 9.80 5.68
CA GLU A 106 3.11 8.52 5.54
C GLU A 106 3.75 7.63 4.45
N LEU A 107 4.58 8.21 3.58
CA LEU A 107 5.12 7.52 2.41
C LEU A 107 5.92 6.25 2.77
N SER A 108 6.64 6.26 3.90
CA SER A 108 7.42 5.09 4.37
C SER A 108 6.55 3.90 4.78
N GLN A 109 5.29 4.16 5.15
CA GLN A 109 4.31 3.11 5.44
C GLN A 109 3.71 2.58 4.15
N TRP A 110 3.34 3.48 3.23
CA TRP A 110 2.84 3.12 1.90
C TRP A 110 3.86 2.35 1.06
N SER A 111 5.15 2.72 1.12
CA SER A 111 6.26 2.11 0.37
C SER A 111 6.42 0.60 0.57
N ARG A 112 5.86 0.06 1.67
CA ARG A 112 5.84 -1.38 1.97
C ARG A 112 4.84 -2.16 1.11
N TYR A 113 3.86 -1.48 0.55
CA TYR A 113 2.76 -2.06 -0.21
C TYR A 113 2.74 -1.59 -1.68
N VAL A 114 3.62 -0.65 -2.03
CA VAL A 114 3.70 -0.10 -3.39
C VAL A 114 5.00 -0.52 -4.07
N HIS A 115 4.90 -0.84 -5.36
CA HIS A 115 6.05 -1.07 -6.21
C HIS A 115 6.61 0.26 -6.72
N LEU A 116 7.91 0.45 -6.54
CA LEU A 116 8.58 1.68 -6.92
C LEU A 116 9.21 1.54 -8.30
N ASP A 117 8.41 1.79 -9.33
CA ASP A 117 8.94 1.94 -10.68
C ASP A 117 9.39 3.39 -10.92
N LEU A 118 10.45 3.77 -10.21
CA LEU A 118 11.10 5.07 -10.40
C LEU A 118 11.73 5.17 -11.78
N ALA A 119 12.11 4.06 -12.43
CA ALA A 119 12.73 4.12 -13.76
C ALA A 119 11.73 4.61 -14.83
N ASN A 120 10.51 4.07 -14.83
CA ASN A 120 9.46 4.50 -15.78
C ASN A 120 8.78 5.82 -15.38
N SER A 121 8.77 6.14 -14.08
CA SER A 121 8.10 7.34 -13.56
C SER A 121 9.04 8.56 -13.49
N ALA A 122 10.37 8.36 -13.40
CA ALA A 122 11.35 9.44 -13.31
C ALA A 122 11.37 10.37 -14.53
N ARG A 123 10.85 9.95 -15.70
CA ARG A 123 10.68 10.86 -16.85
C ARG A 123 9.77 12.05 -16.55
N TYR A 124 8.93 11.94 -15.52
CA TYR A 124 8.04 13.01 -15.05
C TYR A 124 8.54 13.71 -13.78
N LEU A 125 9.73 13.35 -13.28
CA LEU A 125 10.29 13.84 -12.02
C LEU A 125 11.68 14.44 -12.24
N ASN A 126 12.03 15.47 -11.47
CA ASN A 126 13.40 15.99 -11.49
C ASN A 126 14.33 15.15 -10.58
N LYS A 127 15.66 15.35 -10.68
CA LYS A 127 16.65 14.59 -9.88
C LYS A 127 16.47 14.75 -8.37
N GLN A 128 16.02 15.92 -7.91
CA GLN A 128 15.81 16.22 -6.49
C GLN A 128 14.55 15.51 -5.95
N ASP A 129 13.49 15.44 -6.74
CA ASP A 129 12.28 14.69 -6.39
C ASP A 129 12.59 13.19 -6.24
N VAL A 130 13.34 12.63 -7.19
CA VAL A 130 13.78 11.22 -7.14
C VAL A 130 14.61 10.95 -5.89
N ALA A 131 15.59 11.80 -5.59
CA ALA A 131 16.41 11.67 -4.38
C ALA A 131 15.58 11.77 -3.09
N THR A 132 14.58 12.67 -3.07
CA THR A 132 13.69 12.85 -1.92
C THR A 132 12.81 11.62 -1.70
N ILE A 133 12.24 11.04 -2.76
CA ILE A 133 11.49 9.79 -2.69
C ILE A 133 12.38 8.67 -2.13
N GLN A 134 13.56 8.46 -2.73
CA GLN A 134 14.47 7.39 -2.32
C GLN A 134 14.90 7.51 -0.86
N ASN A 135 15.22 8.71 -0.40
CA ASN A 135 15.59 8.97 0.99
C ASN A 135 14.42 8.76 1.96
N THR A 136 13.20 9.16 1.58
CA THR A 136 12.00 9.02 2.44
C THR A 136 11.56 7.56 2.57
N ILE A 137 11.83 6.75 1.56
CA ILE A 137 11.48 5.32 1.54
C ILE A 137 12.53 4.46 2.24
N GLY A 138 13.81 4.85 2.15
CA GLY A 138 14.92 4.11 2.76
C GLY A 138 15.15 4.40 4.24
N ALA A 139 14.49 5.41 4.81
CA ALA A 139 14.55 5.81 6.22
C ALA A 139 13.57 5.01 7.09
#